data_AF-A0A820TD58-F1
#
_entry.id   AF-A0A820TD58-F1
#
_cell.length_a   1.000
_cell.length_b   1.000
_cell.length_c   1.000
_cell.angle_alpha   90.00
_cell.angle_beta   90.00
_cell.angle_gamma   90.00
#
_symmetry.space_group_name_H-M   'P 1'
#
loop_
_entity.id
_entity.type
_entity.pdbx_description
1 polymer ?
#
loop_
_entity_poly.entity_id
_entity_poly.type
_entity_poly.pdbx_seq_one_letter_code
_entity_poly.pdbx_strand_id
1 'polypeptide(L)'
;MKYDAAFIIFTSGTTGPPKAVVHTHKGFSASITNYIHWGVRMYTAREHVLQVAACSWTIHITEISVPLVVGGTLVLLRQGNHLDVAYFSQTLIYQQITTLMIGPAMIRALTHYIE
;
A
#
# COMPACT_ATOMS: atom_id res chain seq x y z
N MET A 1 -4.82 1.64 30.77
CA MET A 1 -4.00 2.22 29.67
C MET A 1 -4.94 2.36 28.47
N LYS A 2 -5.35 3.58 28.11
CA LYS A 2 -6.23 3.81 26.95
C LYS A 2 -5.38 3.66 25.68
N TYR A 3 -5.59 2.60 24.92
CA TYR A 3 -4.99 2.47 23.61
C TYR A 3 -5.84 3.27 22.63
N ASP A 4 -5.25 4.31 22.03
CA ASP A 4 -5.92 5.15 21.04
C ASP A 4 -5.94 4.46 19.67
N ALA A 5 -7.14 4.24 19.15
CA ALA A 5 -7.36 3.51 17.91
C ALA A 5 -7.07 4.41 16.70
N ALA A 6 -6.26 3.92 15.76
CA ALA A 6 -5.95 4.62 14.52
C ALA A 6 -6.88 4.19 13.37
N PHE A 7 -7.09 2.88 13.21
CA PHE A 7 -7.97 2.33 12.19
C PHE A 7 -8.40 0.90 12.51
N ILE A 8 -9.45 0.43 11.83
CA ILE A 8 -9.99 -0.92 11.94
C ILE A 8 -10.05 -1.55 10.55
N ILE A 9 -9.57 -2.79 10.44
CA ILE A 9 -9.71 -3.59 9.22
C ILE A 9 -10.46 -4.87 9.55
N PHE A 10 -11.46 -5.18 8.74
CA PHE A 10 -12.23 -6.42 8.85
C PHE A 10 -11.58 -7.51 8.01
N THR A 11 -11.49 -8.70 8.58
CA THR A 11 -10.99 -9.90 7.89
C THR A 11 -12.02 -11.03 7.93
N SER A 12 -11.89 -12.01 7.04
CA SER A 12 -12.77 -13.17 7.03
C SER A 12 -12.67 -13.93 8.35
N GLY A 13 -13.82 -14.20 8.98
CA GLY A 13 -13.88 -14.99 10.20
C GLY A 13 -14.15 -16.45 9.89
N THR A 14 -13.35 -17.34 10.48
CA THR A 14 -13.54 -18.79 10.39
C THR A 14 -14.86 -19.27 10.99
N THR A 15 -15.53 -18.45 11.80
CA THR A 15 -16.81 -18.73 12.46
C THR A 15 -18.02 -18.12 11.73
N GLY A 16 -17.82 -17.56 10.53
CA GLY A 16 -18.85 -16.91 9.73
C GLY A 16 -18.73 -15.38 9.73
N PRO A 17 -19.04 -14.67 10.83
CA PRO A 17 -18.94 -13.22 10.88
C PRO A 17 -17.50 -12.71 10.72
N PRO A 18 -17.28 -11.57 10.04
CA PRO A 18 -15.97 -10.94 9.94
C PRO A 18 -15.36 -10.57 11.30
N LYS A 19 -14.04 -10.68 11.42
CA LYS A 19 -13.28 -10.27 12.62
C LYS A 19 -12.75 -8.86 12.44
N ALA A 20 -12.98 -7.99 13.42
CA ALA A 20 -12.42 -6.64 13.45
C ALA A 20 -11.01 -6.65 14.05
N VAL A 21 -10.03 -6.15 13.30
CA VAL A 21 -8.65 -5.96 13.76
C VAL A 21 -8.46 -4.48 14.08
N VAL A 22 -8.28 -4.14 15.35
CA VAL A 22 -8.05 -2.77 15.80
C VAL A 22 -6.56 -2.47 15.79
N HIS A 23 -6.15 -1.49 15.00
CA HIS A 23 -4.78 -0.97 14.99
C HIS A 23 -4.71 0.30 15.82
N THR A 24 -3.77 0.35 16.76
CA THR A 24 -3.56 1.52 17.62
C THR A 24 -2.56 2.48 16.98
N HIS A 25 -2.64 3.78 17.29
CA HIS A 25 -1.66 4.76 16.81
C HIS A 25 -0.22 4.35 17.16
N LYS A 26 0.01 3.94 18.41
CA LYS A 26 1.33 3.48 18.88
C LYS A 26 1.79 2.23 18.14
N GLY A 27 0.91 1.23 17.99
CA GLY A 27 1.25 -0.03 17.33
C GLY A 27 1.57 0.18 15.85
N PHE A 28 0.72 0.92 15.14
CA PHE A 28 0.93 1.22 13.73
C PHE A 28 2.20 2.05 13.50
N SER A 29 2.42 3.12 14.27
CA SER A 29 3.62 3.95 14.18
C SER A 29 4.90 3.12 14.39
N ALA A 30 4.94 2.25 15.38
CA ALA A 30 6.09 1.37 15.58
C ALA A 30 6.30 0.40 14.41
N SER A 31 5.20 -0.18 13.89
CA SER A 31 5.27 -1.10 12.73
C SER A 31 5.77 -0.42 11.46
N ILE A 32 5.27 0.78 11.12
CA ILE A 32 5.69 1.48 9.90
C ILE A 32 7.12 1.98 10.00
N THR A 33 7.53 2.51 11.15
CA THR A 33 8.92 2.89 11.41
C THR A 33 9.84 1.69 11.26
N ASN A 34 9.48 0.54 11.84
CA ASN A 34 10.27 -0.68 11.66
C ASN A 34 10.29 -1.14 10.19
N TYR A 35 9.16 -1.12 9.48
CA TYR A 35 9.09 -1.49 8.08
C TYR A 35 10.03 -0.64 7.21
N ILE A 36 10.01 0.68 7.40
CA ILE A 36 10.86 1.62 6.65
C ILE A 36 12.35 1.42 6.98
N HIS A 37 12.71 1.25 8.25
CA HIS A 37 14.11 1.10 8.65
C HIS A 37 14.71 -0.28 8.35
N TRP A 38 13.94 -1.36 8.56
CA TRP A 38 14.43 -2.74 8.45
C TRP A 38 14.09 -3.41 7.12
N GLY A 39 12.88 -3.16 6.60
CA GLY A 39 12.33 -3.96 5.50
C GLY A 39 13.01 -3.70 4.16
N VAL A 40 13.55 -2.49 3.96
CA VAL A 40 14.06 -2.11 2.63
C VAL A 40 15.41 -1.42 2.66
N ARG A 41 15.88 -0.79 3.76
CA ARG A 41 17.12 0.04 3.84
C ARG A 41 17.32 1.09 2.71
N MET A 42 16.39 1.18 1.75
CA MET A 42 16.53 1.86 0.47
C MET A 42 15.44 2.92 0.26
N TYR A 43 14.40 2.99 1.09
CA TYR A 43 13.43 4.07 0.97
C TYR A 43 14.06 5.40 1.33
N THR A 44 13.98 6.33 0.40
CA THR A 44 14.50 7.70 0.53
C THR A 44 13.41 8.69 0.13
N ALA A 45 13.68 10.00 0.25
CA ALA A 45 12.79 11.04 -0.27
C ALA A 45 12.57 10.97 -1.80
N ARG A 46 13.24 10.08 -2.52
CA ARG A 46 13.04 9.82 -3.95
C ARG A 46 11.89 8.85 -4.22
N GLU A 47 11.25 8.29 -3.19
CA GLU A 47 10.17 7.34 -3.40
C GLU A 47 8.96 7.99 -4.06
N HIS A 48 8.55 7.42 -5.19
CA HIS A 48 7.25 7.62 -5.82
C HIS A 48 6.44 6.34 -5.62
N VAL A 49 5.57 6.35 -4.62
CA VAL A 49 4.77 5.19 -4.22
C VAL A 49 3.40 5.26 -4.88
N LEU A 50 3.02 4.21 -5.62
CA LEU A 50 1.69 4.12 -6.22
C LEU A 50 0.67 3.62 -5.19
N GLN A 51 -0.44 4.35 -5.05
CA GLN A 51 -1.61 3.90 -4.30
C GLN A 51 -2.48 3.02 -5.20
N VAL A 52 -2.55 1.72 -4.90
CA VAL A 52 -3.33 0.75 -5.69
C VAL A 52 -4.15 -0.20 -4.81
N ALA A 53 -3.72 -0.49 -3.58
CA ALA A 53 -4.46 -1.36 -2.70
C ALA A 53 -5.83 -0.76 -2.34
N ALA A 54 -6.87 -1.60 -2.33
CA ALA A 54 -8.18 -1.17 -1.86
C ALA A 54 -8.12 -0.79 -0.37
N CYS A 55 -8.91 0.20 0.04
CA CYS A 55 -8.91 0.73 1.42
C CYS A 55 -9.29 -0.31 2.50
N SER A 56 -9.88 -1.44 2.10
CA SER A 56 -10.16 -2.59 2.97
C SER A 56 -8.93 -3.43 3.32
N TRP A 57 -7.79 -3.21 2.68
CA TRP A 57 -6.53 -3.93 2.93
C TRP A 57 -5.55 -3.06 3.71
N THR A 58 -4.78 -3.69 4.61
CA THR A 58 -3.76 -2.99 5.42
C THR A 58 -2.69 -2.31 4.56
N ILE A 59 -2.39 -2.88 3.40
CA ILE A 59 -1.41 -2.34 2.44
C ILE A 59 -1.77 -0.92 1.98
N HIS A 60 -3.05 -0.57 1.86
CA HIS A 60 -3.48 0.79 1.50
C HIS A 60 -2.89 1.84 2.45
N ILE A 61 -2.85 1.54 3.75
CA ILE A 61 -2.31 2.47 4.75
C ILE A 61 -0.78 2.51 4.67
N THR A 62 -0.12 1.38 4.35
CA THR A 62 1.32 1.34 4.12
C THR A 62 1.73 2.16 2.89
N GLU A 63 1.02 2.02 1.76
CA GLU A 63 1.25 2.79 0.53
C GLU A 63 1.20 4.30 0.79
N ILE A 64 0.27 4.75 1.61
CA ILE A 64 0.15 6.16 2.02
C ILE A 64 1.29 6.55 2.98
N SER A 65 1.61 5.70 3.96
CA SER A 65 2.49 6.08 5.06
C SER A 65 3.96 6.11 4.66
N VAL A 66 4.41 5.22 3.78
CA VAL A 66 5.82 5.19 3.33
C VAL A 66 6.28 6.53 2.76
N PRO A 67 5.68 7.10 1.70
CA PRO A 67 6.15 8.35 1.11
C PRO A 67 6.03 9.50 2.10
N LEU A 68 4.98 9.54 2.92
CA LEU A 68 4.78 10.60 3.90
C LEU A 68 5.83 10.59 5.03
N VAL A 69 6.28 9.42 5.46
CA VAL A 69 7.30 9.30 6.50
C VAL A 69 8.70 9.60 5.97
N VAL A 70 9.01 9.22 4.72
CA VAL A 70 10.36 9.42 4.14
C VAL A 70 10.52 10.73 3.36
N GLY A 71 9.43 11.50 3.20
CA GLY A 71 9.42 12.75 2.43
C GLY A 71 9.35 12.55 0.90
N GLY A 72 8.81 11.42 0.46
CA GLY A 72 8.56 11.11 -0.96
C GLY A 72 7.18 11.55 -1.46
N THR A 73 6.77 10.98 -2.59
CA THR A 73 5.54 11.30 -3.33
C THR A 73 4.57 10.12 -3.29
N LEU A 74 3.32 10.40 -2.92
CA LEU A 74 2.20 9.46 -3.12
C LEU A 74 1.52 9.75 -4.46
N VAL A 75 1.46 8.74 -5.34
CA VAL A 75 0.78 8.84 -6.64
C VAL A 75 -0.56 8.12 -6.57
N LEU A 76 -1.65 8.82 -6.87
CA LEU A 76 -3.00 8.26 -6.85
C LEU A 76 -3.44 7.85 -8.25
N LEU A 77 -4.00 6.64 -8.37
CA LEU A 77 -4.68 6.23 -9.60
C LEU A 77 -6.04 6.92 -9.71
N ARG A 78 -6.46 7.22 -10.95
CA ARG A 78 -7.82 7.68 -11.21
C ARG A 78 -8.81 6.55 -10.88
N GLN A 79 -9.91 6.89 -10.21
CA GLN A 79 -10.98 5.93 -9.89
C GLN A 79 -11.47 5.21 -11.17
N GLY A 80 -11.67 3.89 -11.07
CA GLY A 80 -12.15 3.05 -12.17
C GLY A 80 -11.06 2.46 -13.09
N ASN A 81 -9.82 2.96 -13.05
CA ASN A 81 -8.78 2.57 -14.03
C ASN A 81 -7.71 1.61 -13.48
N HIS A 82 -7.84 1.11 -12.25
CA HIS A 82 -6.82 0.25 -11.63
C HIS A 82 -6.70 -1.15 -12.25
N LEU A 83 -7.69 -1.58 -13.05
CA LEU A 83 -7.69 -2.85 -13.79
C LEU A 83 -7.26 -2.70 -15.26
N ASP A 84 -7.10 -1.46 -15.76
CA ASP A 84 -6.61 -1.21 -17.11
C ASP A 84 -5.07 -1.29 -17.09
N VAL A 85 -4.54 -2.39 -17.62
CA VAL A 85 -3.10 -2.68 -17.64
C VAL A 85 -2.32 -1.67 -18.49
N ALA A 86 -2.93 -1.13 -19.55
CA ALA A 86 -2.28 -0.13 -20.41
C ALA A 86 -2.17 1.21 -19.68
N TYR A 87 -3.26 1.68 -19.07
CA TYR A 87 -3.25 2.89 -18.22
C TYR A 87 -2.30 2.73 -17.03
N PHE A 88 -2.32 1.57 -16.37
CA PHE A 88 -1.45 1.28 -15.24
C PHE A 88 0.02 1.35 -15.66
N SER A 89 0.40 0.67 -16.74
CA SER A 89 1.77 0.68 -17.28
C SER A 89 2.23 2.08 -17.69
N GLN A 90 1.37 2.85 -18.36
CA GLN A 90 1.65 4.25 -18.67
C GLN A 90 1.85 5.09 -17.41
N THR A 91 1.02 4.89 -16.39
CA THR A 91 1.16 5.61 -15.11
C THR A 91 2.48 5.29 -14.42
N LEU A 92 2.89 4.02 -14.39
CA LEU A 92 4.18 3.61 -13.84
C LEU A 92 5.34 4.40 -14.47
N ILE A 93 5.32 4.53 -15.80
CA ILE A 93 6.36 5.21 -16.56
C ILE A 93 6.26 6.73 -16.39
N TYR A 94 5.11 7.34 -16.67
CA TYR A 94 4.97 8.80 -16.65
C TYR A 94 5.15 9.40 -15.26
N GLN A 95 4.68 8.71 -14.22
CA GLN A 95 4.80 9.17 -12.82
C GLN A 95 6.11 8.72 -12.16
N GLN A 96 6.98 8.03 -12.89
CA GLN A 96 8.28 7.55 -12.42
C GLN A 96 8.14 6.74 -11.12
N ILE A 97 7.20 5.79 -11.08
CA ILE A 97 6.93 4.98 -9.88
C ILE A 97 8.17 4.17 -9.52
N THR A 98 8.67 4.34 -8.29
CA THR A 98 9.84 3.63 -7.75
C THR A 98 9.45 2.48 -6.85
N THR A 99 8.27 2.58 -6.21
CA THR A 99 7.79 1.58 -5.26
C THR A 99 6.37 1.16 -5.58
N LEU A 100 6.20 -0.16 -5.68
CA LEU A 100 4.94 -0.80 -5.99
C LEU A 100 4.69 -1.97 -5.03
N MET A 101 3.51 -1.99 -4.40
CA MET A 101 3.08 -3.03 -3.47
C MET A 101 1.87 -3.77 -4.05
N ILE A 102 2.11 -4.72 -4.94
CA ILE A 102 1.05 -5.44 -5.66
C ILE A 102 1.03 -6.93 -5.33
N GLY A 103 -0.16 -7.51 -5.38
CA GLY A 103 -0.34 -8.95 -5.21
C GLY A 103 0.12 -9.76 -6.43
N PRO A 104 0.36 -11.08 -6.28
CA PRO A 104 0.84 -11.93 -7.37
C PRO A 104 -0.01 -11.94 -8.64
N ALA A 105 -1.34 -11.73 -8.51
CA ALA A 105 -2.24 -11.69 -9.66
C ALA A 105 -1.94 -10.49 -10.59
N MET A 106 -1.67 -9.31 -10.01
CA MET A 106 -1.32 -8.12 -10.77
C MET A 106 0.06 -8.24 -11.41
N ILE A 107 1.02 -8.88 -10.72
CA ILE A 107 2.35 -9.18 -11.28
C ILE A 107 2.21 -10.01 -12.56
N ARG A 108 1.39 -11.08 -12.52
CA ARG A 108 1.14 -11.92 -13.70
C ARG A 108 0.48 -11.17 -14.85
N ALA A 109 -0.49 -10.30 -14.55
CA ALA A 109 -1.16 -9.49 -15.56
C ALA A 109 -0.17 -8.54 -16.26
N LEU A 110 0.77 -7.95 -15.52
CA LEU A 110 1.81 -7.08 -16.07
C LEU A 110 2.81 -7.86 -16.92
N THR A 111 3.25 -9.04 -16.49
CA THR A 111 4.22 -9.83 -17.26
C THR A 111 3.66 -10.27 -18.61
N HIS A 112 2.38 -10.68 -18.66
CA HIS A 112 1.73 -11.06 -19.92
C HIS A 112 1.48 -9.89 -20.89
N TYR A 113 1.46 -8.65 -20.39
CA TYR A 113 1.29 -7.47 -21.24
C TYR A 113 2.62 -7.00 -21.87
N ILE A 114 3.76 -7.40 -21.30
CA ILE A 114 5.10 -7.00 -21.76
C ILE A 114 5.68 -8.04 -22.74
N GLU A 115 5.14 -9.27 -22.75
CA GLU A 115 5.39 -10.31 -23.77
C GLU A 115 4.64 -10.01 -25.09
#